data_AF-A0A2V8QHD5-F1
#
_entry.id   AF-A0A2V8QHD5-F1
#
_cell.length_a   1.000
_cell.length_b   1.000
_cell.length_c   1.000
_cell.angle_alpha   90.00
_cell.angle_beta   90.00
_cell.angle_gamma   90.00
#
_symmetry.space_group_name_H-M   'P 1'
#
loop_
_entity.id
_entity.type
_entity.pdbx_description
1 polymer ?
#
loop_
_entity_poly.entity_id
_entity_poly.type
_entity_poly.pdbx_seq_one_letter_code
_entity_poly.pdbx_strand_id
1 'polypeptide(L)'
;MSRFRFQISNLKYLSGNRRSIARVLAVCAALCAVAFLATEAFARVGGGQSYGGGGGSGGGGGGALIYLIVRLLLWLTIEHPVIGIPVDIIVIALVFYWFIKPARKSVSIASSSIVAAPDAVSAAVQQQNFQKAFNQLRRFDPNFSEIIFIDFCYALYGRAHEGRGRGVKALDELSPYLSESARGALIKLNPPNLKSVEGIIIGAMQVIDVQGLDTPTVTITLGFETNYTEVVDGKQMTYYVRERWSLDRKRDALSPTPEHATALHCPRCGAPLQKDTNGACAFCSTKIESGEFQWYVQSVSTLSREARGPLLTSDVPEMGTNYPTITQPNFPAVRAAFEQNNPEFSWGDFQARAKMIFNELQTAWSTLKWERARPFETDNIFQMHRYWIEAYQRQGLRNALDQCQITAMQPAKIKVDAFYNAITLRIFAEGYDYTVNQGGQVVAGSNRNLRKWSEYWL
;
A
#
# COMPACT_ATOMS: atom_id res chain seq x y z
N MET A 1 4.03 -39.45 67.21
CA MET A 1 2.90 -39.13 66.32
C MET A 1 3.34 -39.26 64.87
N SER A 2 2.62 -40.11 64.13
CA SER A 2 2.63 -40.40 62.67
C SER A 2 3.96 -40.76 61.97
N ARG A 3 4.23 -42.07 61.89
CA ARG A 3 4.82 -42.72 60.70
C ARG A 3 3.70 -42.96 59.69
N PHE A 4 3.93 -42.70 58.39
CA PHE A 4 3.19 -43.38 57.31
C PHE A 4 4.09 -43.61 56.09
N ARG A 5 3.84 -44.75 55.45
CA ARG A 5 4.57 -45.48 54.40
C ARG A 5 3.84 -45.27 53.05
N PHE A 6 4.38 -45.82 51.95
CA PHE A 6 3.85 -45.98 50.57
C PHE A 6 4.26 -44.88 49.55
N GLN A 7 4.59 -45.14 48.27
CA GLN A 7 4.78 -46.36 47.47
C GLN A 7 5.48 -45.98 46.15
N ILE A 8 6.32 -46.85 45.62
CA ILE A 8 6.81 -46.79 44.24
C ILE A 8 5.68 -47.20 43.30
N SER A 9 5.34 -46.40 42.29
CA SER A 9 4.82 -46.94 41.01
C SER A 9 4.83 -45.91 39.87
N ASN A 10 5.44 -46.37 38.77
CA ASN A 10 5.07 -46.09 37.38
C ASN A 10 4.99 -44.64 36.89
N LEU A 11 6.00 -44.22 36.12
CA LEU A 11 5.72 -43.60 34.82
C LEU A 11 6.69 -44.14 33.78
N LYS A 12 6.12 -45.06 32.99
CA LYS A 12 6.67 -45.68 31.80
C LYS A 12 7.18 -44.62 30.83
N TYR A 13 8.30 -44.99 30.20
CA TYR A 13 8.64 -44.63 28.83
C TYR A 13 7.39 -44.39 27.97
N LEU A 14 7.15 -43.15 27.57
CA LEU A 14 6.36 -42.82 26.38
C LEU A 14 7.31 -42.35 25.30
N SER A 15 7.86 -43.34 24.61
CA SER A 15 8.30 -43.23 23.23
C SER A 15 7.13 -42.73 22.37
N GLY A 16 7.31 -41.56 21.77
CA GLY A 16 6.35 -40.96 20.86
C GLY A 16 6.36 -39.47 21.12
N ASN A 17 7.03 -38.65 20.31
CA ASN A 17 6.31 -38.06 19.18
C ASN A 17 7.26 -37.39 18.16
N ARG A 18 8.16 -38.15 17.54
CA ARG A 18 8.97 -37.64 16.40
C ARG A 18 8.10 -37.04 15.28
N ARG A 19 6.86 -37.53 15.12
CA ARG A 19 5.89 -37.03 14.14
C ARG A 19 5.24 -35.70 14.53
N SER A 20 5.11 -35.38 15.81
CA SER A 20 4.52 -34.10 16.27
C SER A 20 5.52 -32.96 16.22
N ILE A 21 6.79 -33.24 16.52
CA ILE A 21 7.88 -32.27 16.37
C ILE A 21 8.09 -31.93 14.89
N ALA A 22 8.02 -32.93 14.00
CA ALA A 22 8.10 -32.72 12.55
C ALA A 22 6.91 -31.91 11.99
N ARG A 23 5.70 -32.10 12.53
CA ARG A 23 4.51 -31.31 12.16
C ARG A 23 4.59 -29.86 12.64
N VAL A 24 5.10 -29.62 13.85
CA VAL A 24 5.32 -28.27 14.37
C VAL A 24 6.39 -27.53 13.55
N LEU A 25 7.49 -28.20 13.19
CA LEU A 25 8.53 -27.62 12.33
C LEU A 25 8.04 -27.32 10.91
N ALA A 26 7.18 -28.17 10.33
CA ALA A 26 6.57 -27.94 9.02
C ALA A 26 5.57 -26.77 9.03
N VAL A 27 4.79 -26.62 10.12
CA VAL A 27 3.87 -25.49 10.31
C VAL A 27 4.64 -24.18 10.52
N CYS A 28 5.74 -24.19 11.28
CA CYS A 28 6.61 -23.02 11.43
C CYS A 28 7.30 -22.63 10.11
N ALA A 29 7.74 -23.60 9.30
CA ALA A 29 8.33 -23.34 7.99
C ALA A 29 7.29 -22.78 6.99
N ALA A 30 6.05 -23.26 7.03
CA ALA A 30 4.96 -22.73 6.22
C ALA A 30 4.55 -21.30 6.66
N LEU A 31 4.52 -21.02 7.96
CA LEU A 31 4.24 -19.68 8.49
C LEU A 31 5.34 -18.66 8.15
N CYS A 32 6.62 -19.08 8.10
CA CYS A 32 7.71 -18.23 7.62
C CYS A 32 7.65 -17.99 6.10
N ALA A 33 7.14 -18.93 5.30
CA ALA A 33 7.00 -18.76 3.85
C ALA A 33 5.83 -17.83 3.47
N VAL A 34 4.78 -17.77 4.29
CA VAL A 34 3.61 -16.87 4.08
C VAL A 34 3.95 -15.41 4.35
N ALA A 35 5.01 -15.12 5.11
CA ALA A 35 5.43 -13.75 5.43
C ALA A 35 6.22 -13.04 4.31
N PHE A 36 6.50 -13.70 3.19
CA PHE A 36 7.41 -13.20 2.13
C PHE A 36 6.76 -12.81 0.80
N LEU A 37 5.44 -12.60 0.76
CA LEU A 37 4.76 -12.17 -0.46
C LEU A 37 4.52 -10.65 -0.41
N ALA A 38 5.43 -9.93 -1.06
CA ALA A 38 5.44 -8.48 -1.14
C ALA A 38 4.42 -7.93 -2.16
N THR A 39 3.94 -6.74 -1.80
CA THR A 39 2.95 -5.88 -2.42
C THR A 39 3.50 -5.01 -3.55
N GLU A 40 2.58 -4.31 -4.22
CA GLU A 40 2.80 -3.50 -5.43
C GLU A 40 3.68 -2.26 -5.21
N ALA A 41 4.45 -1.91 -6.25
CA ALA A 41 5.32 -0.75 -6.30
C ALA A 41 4.65 0.39 -7.07
N PHE A 42 4.14 1.38 -6.37
CA PHE A 42 3.76 2.69 -6.93
C PHE A 42 4.96 3.64 -6.97
N ALA A 43 4.89 4.68 -7.79
CA ALA A 43 5.85 5.78 -7.86
C ALA A 43 6.14 6.35 -6.46
N ARG A 44 7.42 6.57 -6.14
CA ARG A 44 7.90 7.13 -4.86
C ARG A 44 9.00 8.15 -5.18
N VAL A 45 9.17 9.13 -4.32
CA VAL A 45 10.30 10.08 -4.39
C VAL A 45 11.15 9.86 -3.12
N GLY A 46 12.48 9.99 -3.20
CA GLY A 46 13.35 9.71 -2.04
C GLY A 46 14.14 8.39 -2.07
N GLY A 47 14.68 7.97 -3.23
CA GLY A 47 15.67 6.87 -3.32
C GLY A 47 15.15 5.46 -3.04
N GLY A 48 13.83 5.27 -2.95
CA GLY A 48 13.20 4.00 -2.61
C GLY A 48 13.08 3.72 -1.11
N GLN A 49 13.20 4.70 -0.20
CA GLN A 49 12.83 4.45 1.19
C GLN A 49 11.35 4.04 1.29
N SER A 50 11.04 3.06 2.16
CA SER A 50 9.71 2.47 2.29
C SER A 50 8.77 3.42 3.05
N TYR A 51 8.23 4.43 2.36
CA TYR A 51 7.16 5.30 2.89
C TYR A 51 5.76 4.68 2.72
N GLY A 52 5.65 3.67 1.86
CA GLY A 52 4.52 2.74 1.84
C GLY A 52 4.80 1.59 2.81
N GLY A 53 3.76 1.15 3.53
CA GLY A 53 3.82 0.04 4.47
C GLY A 53 4.25 -1.26 3.81
N GLY A 54 5.54 -1.41 3.56
CA GLY A 54 6.17 -2.66 3.20
C GLY A 54 6.02 -3.60 4.38
N GLY A 55 5.35 -4.73 4.13
CA GLY A 55 5.07 -5.76 5.11
C GLY A 55 6.32 -6.33 5.74
N GLY A 56 6.80 -5.68 6.80
CA GLY A 56 7.52 -6.33 7.87
C GLY A 56 6.50 -6.83 8.85
N SER A 57 6.23 -8.14 8.84
CA SER A 57 5.57 -8.81 9.95
C SER A 57 6.43 -8.59 11.20
N GLY A 58 6.08 -7.57 11.98
CA GLY A 58 6.53 -7.42 13.36
C GLY A 58 5.91 -8.53 14.19
N GLY A 59 6.47 -9.74 14.05
CA GLY A 59 6.18 -10.87 14.91
C GLY A 59 6.74 -10.61 16.30
N GLY A 60 6.01 -9.81 17.08
CA GLY A 60 6.16 -9.77 18.53
C GLY A 60 5.85 -11.16 19.08
N GLY A 61 6.90 -11.95 19.32
CA GLY A 61 6.80 -13.30 19.87
C GLY A 61 8.03 -14.19 19.68
N GLY A 62 8.95 -13.86 18.76
CA GLY A 62 10.14 -14.70 18.48
C GLY A 62 11.37 -14.37 19.33
N GLY A 63 11.57 -13.10 19.70
CA GLY A 63 12.77 -12.65 20.43
C GLY A 63 12.88 -13.26 21.82
N ALA A 64 11.76 -13.46 22.51
CA ALA A 64 11.73 -14.13 23.81
C ALA A 64 12.12 -15.61 23.68
N LEU A 65 11.64 -16.32 22.65
CA LEU A 65 11.95 -17.73 22.46
C LEU A 65 13.41 -17.94 22.05
N ILE A 66 13.93 -17.11 21.15
CA ILE A 66 15.34 -17.14 20.72
C ILE A 66 16.25 -16.79 21.90
N TYR A 67 15.92 -15.74 22.66
CA TYR A 67 16.64 -15.37 23.88
C TYR A 67 16.62 -16.49 24.92
N LEU A 68 15.48 -17.17 25.11
CA LEU A 68 15.37 -18.31 26.03
C LEU A 68 16.17 -19.52 25.55
N ILE A 69 16.21 -19.80 24.24
CA ILE A 69 17.01 -20.90 23.68
C ILE A 69 18.50 -20.59 23.80
N VAL A 70 18.94 -19.38 23.46
CA VAL A 70 20.34 -18.95 23.60
C VAL A 70 20.75 -18.96 25.08
N ARG A 71 19.89 -18.46 25.97
CA ARG A 71 20.13 -18.51 27.42
C ARG A 71 20.18 -19.94 27.96
N LEU A 72 19.34 -20.84 27.44
CA LEU A 72 19.35 -22.26 27.81
C LEU A 72 20.62 -22.96 27.33
N LEU A 73 21.07 -22.70 26.10
CA LEU A 73 22.32 -23.25 25.57
C LEU A 73 23.53 -22.76 26.37
N LEU A 74 23.59 -21.46 26.66
CA LEU A 74 24.65 -20.89 27.51
C LEU A 74 24.63 -21.46 28.93
N TRP A 75 23.43 -21.64 29.52
CA TRP A 75 23.30 -22.28 30.82
C TRP A 75 23.75 -23.75 30.79
N LEU A 76 23.35 -24.51 29.76
CA LEU A 76 23.74 -25.91 29.59
C LEU A 76 25.26 -26.07 29.43
N THR A 77 25.90 -25.14 28.73
CA THR A 77 27.34 -25.15 28.47
C THR A 77 28.16 -24.73 29.69
N ILE A 78 27.61 -23.87 30.58
CA ILE A 78 28.29 -23.46 31.82
C ILE A 78 28.10 -24.48 32.95
N GLU A 79 26.87 -24.94 33.21
CA GLU A 79 26.58 -25.82 34.36
C GLU A 79 26.79 -27.31 34.05
N HIS A 80 26.60 -27.72 32.79
CA HIS A 80 26.69 -29.12 32.36
C HIS A 80 27.52 -29.27 31.07
N PRO A 81 28.82 -28.91 31.10
CA PRO A 81 29.66 -28.81 29.90
C PRO A 81 29.77 -30.11 29.09
N VAL A 82 29.64 -31.27 29.74
CA VAL A 82 29.64 -32.60 29.09
C VAL A 82 28.45 -32.78 28.14
N ILE A 83 27.36 -32.03 28.34
CA ILE A 83 26.14 -32.07 27.53
C ILE A 83 26.02 -30.80 26.66
N GLY A 84 26.37 -29.63 27.19
CA GLY A 84 26.28 -28.35 26.46
C GLY A 84 27.17 -28.29 25.21
N ILE A 85 28.45 -28.64 25.35
CA ILE A 85 29.41 -28.54 24.23
C ILE A 85 29.03 -29.46 23.06
N PRO A 86 28.64 -30.73 23.25
CA PRO A 86 28.14 -31.56 22.14
C PRO A 86 26.89 -31.01 21.45
N VAL A 87 25.96 -30.42 22.21
CA VAL A 87 24.73 -29.83 21.65
C VAL A 87 25.05 -28.61 20.80
N ASP A 88 25.94 -27.74 21.26
CA ASP A 88 26.38 -26.55 20.51
C ASP A 88 27.06 -26.94 19.18
N ILE A 89 27.91 -27.97 19.20
CA ILE A 89 28.57 -28.50 17.99
C ILE A 89 27.54 -29.03 16.99
N ILE A 90 26.51 -29.75 17.45
CA ILE A 90 25.45 -30.28 16.57
C ILE A 90 24.64 -29.14 15.94
N VAL A 91 24.31 -28.11 16.71
CA VAL A 91 23.58 -26.93 16.23
C VAL A 91 24.40 -26.20 15.15
N ILE A 92 25.68 -25.95 15.40
CA ILE A 92 26.58 -25.30 14.44
C ILE A 92 26.74 -26.17 13.18
N ALA A 93 26.93 -27.47 13.32
CA ALA A 93 27.06 -28.40 12.20
C ALA A 93 25.78 -28.47 11.34
N LEU A 94 24.59 -28.43 11.95
CA LEU A 94 23.32 -28.39 11.24
C LEU A 94 23.12 -27.07 10.50
N VAL A 95 23.48 -25.94 11.11
CA VAL A 95 23.44 -24.63 10.46
C VAL A 95 24.37 -24.62 9.25
N PHE A 96 25.62 -25.06 9.42
CA PHE A 96 26.58 -25.17 8.32
C PHE A 96 26.09 -26.11 7.20
N TYR A 97 25.55 -27.28 7.55
CA TYR A 97 25.01 -28.23 6.58
C TYR A 97 23.81 -27.68 5.79
N TRP A 98 22.95 -26.87 6.44
CA TRP A 98 21.78 -26.26 5.81
C TRP A 98 22.17 -25.12 4.86
N PHE A 99 23.21 -24.35 5.21
CA PHE A 99 23.73 -23.26 4.36
C PHE A 99 24.58 -23.74 3.18
N ILE A 100 25.06 -24.99 3.18
CA ILE A 100 25.97 -25.52 2.14
C ILE A 100 25.26 -26.31 1.03
N LYS A 101 23.96 -26.65 1.15
CA LYS A 101 23.27 -27.43 0.09
C LYS A 101 22.66 -26.56 -1.03
N PRO A 102 23.07 -26.72 -2.30
CA PRO A 102 22.36 -26.14 -3.43
C PRO A 102 21.05 -26.91 -3.68
N ALA A 103 19.93 -26.18 -3.72
CA ALA A 103 18.58 -26.75 -3.81
C ALA A 103 18.35 -27.45 -5.17
N ARG A 104 18.14 -28.77 -5.15
CA ARG A 104 17.49 -29.52 -6.24
C ARG A 104 15.98 -29.64 -5.96
N LYS A 105 15.19 -29.39 -7.00
CA LYS A 105 13.72 -29.35 -7.00
C LYS A 105 13.05 -30.71 -6.75
N SER A 106 11.81 -30.55 -6.27
CA SER A 106 10.58 -31.35 -6.48
C SER A 106 10.14 -32.24 -5.34
N VAL A 107 9.03 -31.87 -4.67
CA VAL A 107 7.91 -32.77 -4.31
C VAL A 107 6.60 -31.97 -4.29
N SER A 108 5.56 -32.61 -4.83
CA SER A 108 4.15 -32.26 -4.96
C SER A 108 3.45 -31.77 -3.68
N ILE A 109 2.59 -30.77 -3.82
CA ILE A 109 1.72 -30.23 -2.76
C ILE A 109 0.34 -30.88 -2.89
N ALA A 110 -0.08 -31.58 -1.84
CA ALA A 110 -1.48 -31.87 -1.56
C ALA A 110 -2.16 -30.59 -1.09
N SER A 111 -3.29 -30.29 -1.70
CA SER A 111 -4.08 -29.07 -1.60
C SER A 111 -4.65 -28.82 -0.19
N SER A 112 -4.24 -27.68 0.37
CA SER A 112 -4.98 -26.95 1.41
C SER A 112 -5.05 -25.49 0.96
N SER A 113 -6.27 -25.00 0.76
CA SER A 113 -6.59 -23.66 0.29
C SER A 113 -6.06 -22.57 1.22
N ILE A 114 -4.89 -22.03 0.88
CA ILE A 114 -4.40 -20.73 1.29
C ILE A 114 -4.60 -19.84 0.06
N VAL A 115 -5.28 -18.71 0.21
CA VAL A 115 -5.36 -17.68 -0.83
C VAL A 115 -3.94 -17.15 -1.01
N ALA A 116 -3.20 -17.76 -1.95
CA ALA A 116 -1.93 -17.25 -2.40
C ALA A 116 -2.13 -15.84 -2.95
N ALA A 117 -1.13 -14.98 -2.79
CA ALA A 117 -1.01 -13.82 -3.67
C ALA A 117 -1.21 -14.33 -5.11
N PRO A 118 -2.04 -13.67 -5.94
CA PRO A 118 -2.27 -14.16 -7.28
C PRO A 118 -0.90 -14.29 -7.97
N ASP A 119 -0.55 -15.51 -8.37
CA ASP A 119 0.62 -15.71 -9.24
C ASP A 119 0.50 -14.71 -10.41
N ALA A 120 1.62 -14.21 -10.94
CA ALA A 120 1.63 -13.09 -11.91
C ALA A 120 0.65 -13.27 -13.09
N VAL A 121 0.35 -14.51 -13.44
CA VAL A 121 -0.69 -14.90 -14.42
C VAL A 121 -2.10 -14.52 -13.95
N SER A 122 -2.48 -14.84 -12.72
CA SER A 122 -3.79 -14.49 -12.13
C SER A 122 -3.96 -12.98 -12.01
N ALA A 123 -2.91 -12.25 -11.63
CA ALA A 123 -2.93 -10.78 -11.58
C ALA A 123 -3.12 -10.17 -12.98
N ALA A 124 -2.41 -10.69 -13.99
CA ALA A 124 -2.56 -10.26 -15.38
C ALA A 124 -3.97 -10.55 -15.93
N VAL A 125 -4.55 -11.71 -15.64
CA VAL A 125 -5.92 -12.07 -16.03
C VAL A 125 -6.94 -11.14 -15.38
N GLN A 126 -6.78 -10.86 -14.08
CA GLN A 126 -7.66 -9.95 -13.36
C GLN A 126 -7.60 -8.53 -13.94
N GLN A 127 -6.39 -8.03 -14.24
CA GLN A 127 -6.21 -6.74 -14.89
C GLN A 127 -6.89 -6.67 -16.27
N GLN A 128 -6.80 -7.73 -17.08
CA GLN A 128 -7.51 -7.79 -18.36
C GLN A 128 -9.03 -7.78 -18.19
N ASN A 129 -9.55 -8.45 -17.15
CA ASN A 129 -10.98 -8.48 -16.86
C ASN A 129 -11.49 -7.09 -16.50
N PHE A 130 -10.75 -6.32 -15.69
CA PHE A 130 -11.14 -4.94 -15.37
C PHE A 130 -11.07 -4.01 -16.58
N GLN A 131 -10.08 -4.16 -17.46
CA GLN A 131 -10.03 -3.41 -18.72
C GLN A 131 -11.26 -3.69 -19.58
N LYS A 132 -11.67 -4.96 -19.70
CA LYS A 132 -12.90 -5.33 -20.41
C LYS A 132 -14.14 -4.74 -19.75
N ALA A 133 -14.24 -4.80 -18.42
CA ALA A 133 -15.35 -4.24 -17.66
C ALA A 133 -15.49 -2.72 -17.87
N PHE A 134 -14.39 -1.96 -17.80
CA PHE A 134 -14.41 -0.53 -18.08
C PHE A 134 -14.70 -0.20 -19.54
N ASN A 135 -14.24 -1.02 -20.49
CA ASN A 135 -14.61 -0.85 -21.89
C ASN A 135 -16.10 -1.13 -22.13
N GLN A 136 -16.72 -2.05 -21.38
CA GLN A 136 -18.16 -2.26 -21.41
C GLN A 136 -18.91 -1.07 -20.79
N LEU A 137 -18.46 -0.55 -19.66
CA LEU A 137 -19.03 0.64 -19.03
C LEU A 137 -19.02 1.84 -19.99
N ARG A 138 -17.92 2.04 -20.72
CA ARG A 138 -17.78 3.11 -21.72
C ARG A 138 -18.79 3.06 -22.87
N ARG A 139 -19.46 1.93 -23.08
CA ARG A 139 -20.56 1.84 -24.08
C ARG A 139 -21.81 2.61 -23.63
N PHE A 140 -22.01 2.75 -22.33
CA PHE A 140 -23.14 3.48 -21.74
C PHE A 140 -22.72 4.87 -21.26
N ASP A 141 -21.47 5.01 -20.80
CA ASP A 141 -20.87 6.27 -20.41
C ASP A 141 -19.58 6.54 -21.21
N PRO A 142 -19.69 7.12 -22.42
CA PRO A 142 -18.53 7.45 -23.24
C PRO A 142 -17.53 8.40 -22.56
N ASN A 143 -17.97 9.14 -21.54
CA ASN A 143 -17.13 10.06 -20.78
C ASN A 143 -16.38 9.37 -19.63
N PHE A 144 -16.57 8.06 -19.40
CA PHE A 144 -15.90 7.38 -18.30
C PHE A 144 -14.37 7.34 -18.51
N SER A 145 -13.68 8.24 -17.81
CA SER A 145 -12.24 8.19 -17.62
C SER A 145 -11.93 7.50 -16.30
N GLU A 146 -11.09 6.47 -16.38
CA GLU A 146 -10.67 5.74 -15.20
C GLU A 146 -9.66 6.56 -14.39
N ILE A 147 -8.93 7.48 -15.01
CA ILE A 147 -8.02 8.41 -14.31
C ILE A 147 -8.83 9.37 -13.43
N ILE A 148 -9.85 9.99 -14.01
CA ILE A 148 -10.76 10.88 -13.28
C ILE A 148 -11.47 10.14 -12.14
N PHE A 149 -11.97 8.92 -12.41
CA PHE A 149 -12.59 8.10 -11.39
C PHE A 149 -11.63 7.82 -10.22
N ILE A 150 -10.37 7.51 -10.52
CA ILE A 150 -9.35 7.27 -9.51
C ILE A 150 -9.15 8.55 -8.67
N ASP A 151 -8.91 9.70 -9.30
CA ASP A 151 -8.71 10.97 -8.59
C ASP A 151 -9.90 11.34 -7.70
N PHE A 152 -11.13 11.13 -8.19
CA PHE A 152 -12.35 11.29 -7.41
C PHE A 152 -12.34 10.41 -6.15
N CYS A 153 -12.00 9.13 -6.28
CA CYS A 153 -11.96 8.20 -5.15
C CYS A 153 -10.89 8.57 -4.12
N TYR A 154 -9.70 9.03 -4.56
CA TYR A 154 -8.66 9.52 -3.67
C TYR A 154 -9.12 10.77 -2.89
N ALA A 155 -9.72 11.74 -3.59
CA ALA A 155 -10.25 12.95 -2.96
C ALA A 155 -11.37 12.63 -1.96
N LEU A 156 -12.33 11.77 -2.34
CA LEU A 156 -13.43 11.36 -1.47
C LEU A 156 -12.94 10.60 -0.23
N TYR A 157 -11.99 9.68 -0.39
CA TYR A 157 -11.39 8.95 0.72
C TYR A 157 -10.71 9.90 1.71
N GLY A 158 -9.84 10.79 1.23
CA GLY A 158 -9.14 11.77 2.07
C GLY A 158 -10.11 12.66 2.84
N ARG A 159 -11.11 13.22 2.15
CA ARG A 159 -12.14 14.10 2.74
C ARG A 159 -13.04 13.37 3.73
N ALA A 160 -13.35 12.10 3.51
CA ALA A 160 -14.12 11.30 4.44
C ALA A 160 -13.35 11.02 5.74
N HIS A 161 -12.05 10.69 5.64
CA HIS A 161 -11.21 10.48 6.83
C HIS A 161 -10.95 11.80 7.60
N GLU A 162 -10.71 12.89 6.90
CA GLU A 162 -10.66 14.23 7.52
C GLU A 162 -12.00 14.58 8.19
N GLY A 163 -13.12 14.34 7.49
CA GLY A 163 -14.49 14.58 7.95
C GLY A 163 -14.83 13.81 9.22
N ARG A 164 -14.52 12.51 9.30
CA ARG A 164 -14.72 11.74 10.55
C ARG A 164 -13.92 12.31 11.71
N GLY A 165 -12.72 12.85 11.45
CA GLY A 165 -11.88 13.50 12.45
C GLY A 165 -12.50 14.77 13.02
N ARG A 166 -13.16 15.56 12.17
CA ARG A 166 -13.92 16.76 12.56
C ARG A 166 -15.29 16.46 13.18
N GLY A 167 -15.72 15.19 13.15
CA GLY A 167 -16.94 14.70 13.80
C GLY A 167 -18.13 14.53 12.85
N VAL A 168 -19.24 14.06 13.42
CA VAL A 168 -20.43 13.60 12.65
C VAL A 168 -20.97 14.66 11.70
N LYS A 169 -21.05 15.94 12.13
CA LYS A 169 -21.58 17.02 11.29
C LYS A 169 -20.73 17.27 10.04
N ALA A 170 -19.42 17.27 10.19
CA ALA A 170 -18.48 17.47 9.09
C ALA A 170 -18.53 16.29 8.10
N LEU A 171 -18.60 15.06 8.61
CA LEU A 171 -18.75 13.89 7.74
C LEU A 171 -20.11 13.88 7.01
N ASP A 172 -21.15 14.41 7.65
CA ASP A 172 -22.50 14.49 7.10
C ASP A 172 -22.64 15.53 5.96
N GLU A 173 -21.69 16.44 5.79
CA GLU A 173 -21.58 17.29 4.57
C GLU A 173 -21.31 16.44 3.31
N LEU A 174 -20.69 15.27 3.47
CA LEU A 174 -20.42 14.31 2.40
C LEU A 174 -21.59 13.35 2.15
N SER A 175 -22.77 13.59 2.73
CA SER A 175 -23.95 12.74 2.50
C SER A 175 -24.36 12.57 1.02
N PRO A 176 -24.08 13.51 0.08
CA PRO A 176 -24.32 13.27 -1.35
C PRO A 176 -23.41 12.21 -1.99
N TYR A 177 -22.38 11.75 -1.28
CA TYR A 177 -21.38 10.79 -1.77
C TYR A 177 -21.21 9.56 -0.88
N LEU A 178 -21.64 9.62 0.38
CA LEU A 178 -21.50 8.55 1.36
C LEU A 178 -22.87 8.19 1.90
N SER A 179 -23.22 6.90 1.91
CA SER A 179 -24.42 6.41 2.60
C SER A 179 -24.37 6.64 4.11
N GLU A 180 -25.53 6.62 4.78
CA GLU A 180 -25.58 6.69 6.25
C GLU A 180 -24.78 5.54 6.89
N SER A 181 -24.85 4.34 6.32
CA SER A 181 -24.09 3.18 6.82
C SER A 181 -22.59 3.36 6.64
N ALA A 182 -22.13 3.92 5.52
CA ALA A 182 -20.72 4.25 5.27
C ALA A 182 -20.22 5.32 6.25
N ARG A 183 -20.98 6.41 6.44
CA ARG A 183 -20.64 7.45 7.43
C ARG A 183 -20.60 6.88 8.85
N GLY A 184 -21.56 6.04 9.21
CA GLY A 184 -21.60 5.35 10.49
C GLY A 184 -20.40 4.42 10.71
N ALA A 185 -19.98 3.68 9.69
CA ALA A 185 -18.79 2.82 9.75
C ALA A 185 -17.51 3.64 10.02
N LEU A 186 -17.35 4.77 9.33
CA LEU A 186 -16.20 5.66 9.53
C LEU A 186 -16.19 6.29 10.93
N ILE A 187 -17.33 6.73 11.46
CA ILE A 187 -17.42 7.30 12.82
C ILE A 187 -17.10 6.26 13.88
N LYS A 188 -17.49 4.98 13.69
CA LYS A 188 -17.16 3.90 14.62
C LYS A 188 -15.66 3.63 14.76
N LEU A 189 -14.84 4.08 13.79
CA LEU A 189 -13.38 3.98 13.89
C LEU A 189 -12.79 5.01 14.85
N ASN A 190 -13.52 6.07 15.18
CA ASN A 190 -12.98 7.15 15.99
C ASN A 190 -12.77 6.67 17.43
N PRO A 191 -11.57 6.82 17.99
CA PRO A 191 -11.38 6.67 19.42
C PRO A 191 -12.15 7.77 20.18
N PRO A 192 -12.43 7.56 21.48
CA PRO A 192 -12.94 8.61 22.35
C PRO A 192 -12.04 9.85 22.28
N ASN A 193 -12.65 11.04 22.30
CA ASN A 193 -11.97 12.34 22.29
C ASN A 193 -11.06 12.62 21.06
N LEU A 194 -11.27 11.91 19.95
CA LEU A 194 -10.61 12.25 18.68
C LEU A 194 -10.83 13.73 18.34
N LYS A 195 -9.75 14.44 18.03
CA LYS A 195 -9.76 15.86 17.64
C LYS A 195 -9.65 16.04 16.13
N SER A 196 -8.81 15.24 15.49
CA SER A 196 -8.58 15.30 14.05
C SER A 196 -8.01 13.99 13.52
N VAL A 197 -8.18 13.79 12.22
CA VAL A 197 -7.47 12.80 11.42
C VAL A 197 -6.69 13.58 10.38
N GLU A 198 -5.39 13.38 10.35
CA GLU A 198 -4.44 14.19 9.58
C GLU A 198 -3.47 13.28 8.83
N GLY A 199 -2.79 13.83 7.82
CA GLY A 199 -1.77 13.08 7.08
C GLY A 199 -2.31 11.82 6.41
N ILE A 200 -3.48 11.91 5.79
CA ILE A 200 -4.09 10.80 5.07
C ILE A 200 -3.31 10.56 3.78
N ILE A 201 -2.61 9.44 3.71
CA ILE A 201 -1.81 8.98 2.59
C ILE A 201 -2.38 7.68 2.08
N ILE A 202 -2.79 7.65 0.81
CA ILE A 202 -3.22 6.42 0.15
C ILE A 202 -2.01 5.85 -0.61
N GLY A 203 -1.44 4.78 -0.07
CA GLY A 203 -0.28 4.10 -0.65
C GLY A 203 -0.65 3.20 -1.83
N ALA A 204 -1.85 2.62 -1.80
CA ALA A 204 -2.40 1.87 -2.92
C ALA A 204 -3.93 1.98 -2.96
N MET A 205 -4.47 2.02 -4.17
CA MET A 205 -5.89 1.82 -4.43
C MET A 205 -6.05 0.81 -5.57
N GLN A 206 -6.81 -0.24 -5.33
CA GLN A 206 -7.02 -1.32 -6.29
C GLN A 206 -8.51 -1.52 -6.55
N VAL A 207 -8.87 -1.71 -7.81
CA VAL A 207 -10.19 -2.24 -8.15
C VAL A 207 -10.21 -3.72 -7.78
N ILE A 208 -11.10 -4.10 -6.89
CA ILE A 208 -11.27 -5.48 -6.43
C ILE A 208 -12.30 -6.19 -7.28
N ASP A 209 -13.37 -5.50 -7.64
CA ASP A 209 -14.48 -6.08 -8.40
C ASP A 209 -15.31 -5.01 -9.14
N VAL A 210 -15.93 -5.42 -10.26
CA VAL A 210 -16.86 -4.60 -11.05
C VAL A 210 -18.07 -5.46 -11.42
N GLN A 211 -19.25 -5.07 -10.96
CA GLN A 211 -20.50 -5.80 -11.17
C GLN A 211 -21.60 -4.89 -11.73
N GLY A 212 -22.69 -5.49 -12.23
CA GLY A 212 -23.90 -4.77 -12.63
C GLY A 212 -23.80 -4.04 -13.97
N LEU A 213 -22.89 -4.45 -14.86
CA LEU A 213 -22.76 -3.84 -16.20
C LEU A 213 -23.98 -4.11 -17.10
N ASP A 214 -24.73 -5.18 -16.82
CA ASP A 214 -25.97 -5.57 -17.47
C ASP A 214 -27.24 -5.06 -16.75
N THR A 215 -27.09 -4.48 -15.54
CA THR A 215 -28.21 -3.93 -14.76
C THR A 215 -28.24 -2.38 -14.83
N PRO A 216 -29.29 -1.72 -14.33
CA PRO A 216 -29.34 -0.25 -14.28
C PRO A 216 -28.31 0.40 -13.35
N THR A 217 -27.64 -0.38 -12.50
CA THR A 217 -26.71 0.11 -11.47
C THR A 217 -25.41 -0.67 -11.53
N VAL A 218 -24.30 0.05 -11.70
CA VAL A 218 -22.96 -0.52 -11.70
C VAL A 218 -22.37 -0.37 -10.31
N THR A 219 -21.74 -1.43 -9.82
CA THR A 219 -21.05 -1.44 -8.52
C THR A 219 -19.56 -1.68 -8.74
N ILE A 220 -18.73 -0.83 -8.16
CA ILE A 220 -17.27 -0.98 -8.14
C ILE A 220 -16.83 -1.15 -6.68
N THR A 221 -16.10 -2.22 -6.41
CA THR A 221 -15.47 -2.43 -5.10
C THR A 221 -14.00 -2.04 -5.18
N LEU A 222 -13.58 -1.17 -4.27
CA LEU A 222 -12.21 -0.68 -4.15
C LEU A 222 -11.56 -1.20 -2.87
N GLY A 223 -10.27 -1.51 -2.97
CA GLY A 223 -9.38 -1.79 -1.84
C GLY A 223 -8.42 -0.63 -1.66
N PHE A 224 -8.28 -0.16 -0.43
CA PHE A 224 -7.36 0.92 -0.05
C PHE A 224 -6.31 0.40 0.91
N GLU A 225 -5.06 0.81 0.71
CA GLU A 225 -3.97 0.68 1.68
C GLU A 225 -3.46 2.07 2.02
N THR A 226 -3.64 2.48 3.28
CA THR A 226 -3.45 3.88 3.68
C THR A 226 -2.67 4.02 4.97
N ASN A 227 -2.01 5.16 5.12
CA ASN A 227 -1.53 5.63 6.40
C ASN A 227 -2.31 6.90 6.77
N TYR A 228 -2.73 7.02 8.03
CA TYR A 228 -3.25 8.29 8.54
C TYR A 228 -2.87 8.46 10.01
N THR A 229 -2.85 9.70 10.48
CA THR A 229 -2.56 10.05 11.86
C THR A 229 -3.82 10.49 12.57
N GLU A 230 -4.09 9.91 13.74
CA GLU A 230 -5.16 10.35 14.62
C GLU A 230 -4.58 11.18 15.75
N VAL A 231 -5.22 12.30 16.05
CA VAL A 231 -4.84 13.19 17.15
C VAL A 231 -5.90 13.11 18.25
N VAL A 232 -5.50 12.58 19.40
CA VAL A 232 -6.36 12.44 20.59
C VAL A 232 -5.70 13.18 21.73
N ASP A 233 -6.37 14.21 22.25
CA ASP A 233 -5.88 15.03 23.37
C ASP A 233 -4.41 15.49 23.20
N GLY A 234 -4.05 15.87 21.97
CA GLY A 234 -2.70 16.34 21.60
C GLY A 234 -1.68 15.24 21.34
N LYS A 235 -2.01 13.97 21.59
CA LYS A 235 -1.15 12.82 21.25
C LYS A 235 -1.46 12.34 19.84
N GLN A 236 -0.42 12.14 19.05
CA GLN A 236 -0.51 11.64 17.68
C GLN A 236 -0.22 10.14 17.63
N MET A 237 -1.04 9.39 16.92
CA MET A 237 -0.78 7.99 16.59
C MET A 237 -1.04 7.76 15.11
N THR A 238 -0.06 7.19 14.42
CA THR A 238 -0.19 6.84 13.00
C THR A 238 -0.69 5.40 12.88
N TYR A 239 -1.55 5.15 11.91
CA TYR A 239 -2.10 3.84 11.61
C TYR A 239 -1.86 3.47 10.16
N TYR A 240 -1.45 2.23 9.92
CA TYR A 240 -1.53 1.59 8.62
C TYR A 240 -2.84 0.82 8.53
N VAL A 241 -3.62 1.08 7.49
CA VAL A 241 -5.01 0.63 7.38
C VAL A 241 -5.28 0.02 6.02
N ARG A 242 -6.00 -1.10 6.01
CA ARG A 242 -6.54 -1.71 4.81
C ARG A 242 -8.05 -1.69 4.87
N GLU A 243 -8.66 -1.12 3.84
CA GLU A 243 -10.10 -0.89 3.79
C GLU A 243 -10.68 -1.36 2.46
N ARG A 244 -11.97 -1.69 2.48
CA ARG A 244 -12.76 -2.02 1.30
C ARG A 244 -13.97 -1.12 1.23
N TRP A 245 -14.14 -0.45 0.10
CA TRP A 245 -15.23 0.48 -0.15
C TRP A 245 -16.04 -0.02 -1.34
N SER A 246 -17.36 -0.03 -1.23
CA SER A 246 -18.26 -0.37 -2.34
C SER A 246 -18.94 0.90 -2.79
N LEU A 247 -18.80 1.23 -4.07
CA LEU A 247 -19.46 2.36 -4.70
C LEU A 247 -20.47 1.87 -5.72
N ASP A 248 -21.62 2.52 -5.79
CA ASP A 248 -22.58 2.31 -6.87
C ASP A 248 -22.82 3.59 -7.66
N ARG A 249 -23.26 3.40 -8.90
CA ARG A 249 -23.72 4.47 -9.77
C ARG A 249 -24.74 3.94 -10.76
N LYS A 250 -25.70 4.77 -11.13
CA LYS A 250 -26.57 4.52 -12.28
C LYS A 250 -25.70 4.31 -13.53
N ARG A 251 -25.90 3.19 -14.23
CA ARG A 251 -25.04 2.78 -15.36
C ARG A 251 -24.97 3.83 -16.46
N ASP A 252 -26.13 4.40 -16.78
CA ASP A 252 -26.30 5.30 -17.91
C ASP A 252 -26.09 6.78 -17.51
N ALA A 253 -25.59 7.03 -16.29
CA ALA A 253 -25.16 8.37 -15.89
C ALA A 253 -23.80 8.70 -16.53
N LEU A 254 -23.73 9.86 -17.19
CA LEU A 254 -22.51 10.32 -17.83
C LEU A 254 -21.51 10.86 -16.79
N SER A 255 -20.25 10.44 -16.90
CA SER A 255 -19.17 10.98 -16.07
C SER A 255 -18.94 12.47 -16.39
N PRO A 256 -18.58 13.28 -15.38
CA PRO A 256 -18.18 14.67 -15.59
C PRO A 256 -16.88 14.75 -16.41
N THR A 257 -16.74 15.85 -17.14
CA THR A 257 -15.49 16.18 -17.84
C THR A 257 -14.39 16.56 -16.84
N PRO A 258 -13.10 16.54 -17.23
CA PRO A 258 -11.98 16.90 -16.34
C PRO A 258 -12.16 18.21 -15.57
N GLU A 259 -12.75 19.22 -16.20
CA GLU A 259 -12.95 20.55 -15.62
C GLU A 259 -13.91 20.54 -14.42
N HIS A 260 -14.82 19.56 -14.37
CA HIS A 260 -15.85 19.45 -13.35
C HIS A 260 -15.62 18.31 -12.35
N ALA A 261 -14.62 17.46 -12.58
CA ALA A 261 -14.48 16.21 -11.84
C ALA A 261 -13.61 16.30 -10.58
N THR A 262 -12.82 17.37 -10.41
CA THR A 262 -11.79 17.48 -9.37
C THR A 262 -12.30 18.02 -8.03
N ALA A 263 -13.48 18.63 -7.99
CA ALA A 263 -14.05 19.17 -6.77
C ALA A 263 -15.24 18.33 -6.29
N LEU A 264 -15.21 17.92 -5.02
CA LEU A 264 -16.39 17.34 -4.35
C LEU A 264 -17.44 18.43 -4.17
N HIS A 265 -18.30 18.58 -5.16
CA HIS A 265 -19.42 19.52 -5.23
C HIS A 265 -20.74 18.75 -5.22
N CYS A 266 -21.88 19.44 -5.27
CA CYS A 266 -23.16 18.77 -5.42
C CYS A 266 -23.18 18.00 -6.76
N PRO A 267 -23.39 16.67 -6.78
CA PRO A 267 -23.42 15.88 -8.00
C PRO A 267 -24.45 16.32 -9.05
N ARG A 268 -25.52 17.01 -8.62
CA ARG A 268 -26.59 17.45 -9.53
C ARG A 268 -26.35 18.84 -10.12
N CYS A 269 -25.89 19.80 -9.33
CA CYS A 269 -25.79 21.21 -9.77
C CYS A 269 -24.38 21.81 -9.74
N GLY A 270 -23.38 21.09 -9.24
CA GLY A 270 -21.99 21.56 -9.18
C GLY A 270 -21.69 22.64 -8.14
N ALA A 271 -22.66 23.02 -7.30
CA ALA A 271 -22.44 23.98 -6.21
C ALA A 271 -21.62 23.37 -5.06
N PRO A 272 -20.97 24.17 -4.20
CA PRO A 272 -20.29 23.66 -3.01
C PRO A 272 -21.20 22.78 -2.14
N LEU A 273 -20.61 21.80 -1.46
CA LEU A 273 -21.36 20.92 -0.55
C LEU A 273 -21.87 21.72 0.65
N GLN A 274 -23.13 22.11 0.57
CA GLN A 274 -23.87 22.77 1.63
C GLN A 274 -25.30 22.26 1.63
N LYS A 275 -25.84 22.05 2.83
CA LYS A 275 -27.18 21.49 3.01
C LYS A 275 -28.13 22.51 3.59
N ASP A 276 -29.39 22.39 3.19
CA ASP A 276 -30.50 23.07 3.84
C ASP A 276 -30.94 22.33 5.12
N THR A 277 -31.98 22.85 5.77
CA THR A 277 -32.53 22.28 7.01
C THR A 277 -33.14 20.88 6.83
N ASN A 278 -33.43 20.47 5.59
CA ASN A 278 -34.04 19.17 5.26
C ASN A 278 -32.99 18.13 4.81
N GLY A 279 -31.70 18.51 4.83
CA GLY A 279 -30.60 17.66 4.37
C GLY A 279 -30.49 17.58 2.85
N ALA A 280 -31.22 18.40 2.10
CA ALA A 280 -31.06 18.54 0.66
C ALA A 280 -29.97 19.59 0.35
N CYS A 281 -29.51 19.64 -0.91
CA CYS A 281 -28.55 20.66 -1.34
C CYS A 281 -29.15 22.08 -1.17
N ALA A 282 -28.42 22.98 -0.54
CA ALA A 282 -28.86 24.36 -0.28
C ALA A 282 -29.08 25.20 -1.55
N PHE A 283 -28.61 24.74 -2.72
CA PHE A 283 -28.66 25.48 -3.98
C PHE A 283 -29.70 24.94 -4.97
N CYS A 284 -29.79 23.61 -5.13
CA CYS A 284 -30.73 22.98 -6.06
C CYS A 284 -31.85 22.20 -5.36
N SER A 285 -31.93 22.27 -4.02
CA SER A 285 -32.93 21.63 -3.17
C SER A 285 -33.07 20.12 -3.38
N THR A 286 -32.04 19.47 -3.93
CA THR A 286 -32.07 18.04 -4.21
C THR A 286 -31.46 17.27 -3.06
N LYS A 287 -32.22 16.31 -2.55
CA LYS A 287 -31.71 15.31 -1.62
C LYS A 287 -31.09 14.17 -2.41
N ILE A 288 -29.79 13.95 -2.20
CA ILE A 288 -29.02 12.91 -2.90
C ILE A 288 -28.72 11.82 -1.89
N GLU A 289 -29.26 10.63 -2.12
CA GLU A 289 -29.16 9.48 -1.21
C GLU A 289 -28.72 8.19 -1.94
N SER A 290 -28.31 8.32 -3.21
CA SER A 290 -27.94 7.20 -4.08
C SER A 290 -26.97 7.64 -5.16
N GLY A 291 -26.40 6.67 -5.87
CA GLY A 291 -25.53 6.89 -7.03
C GLY A 291 -26.25 7.33 -8.31
N GLU A 292 -27.39 8.04 -8.22
CA GLU A 292 -28.17 8.48 -9.40
C GLU A 292 -27.38 9.48 -10.27
N PHE A 293 -26.66 10.40 -9.63
CA PHE A 293 -25.97 11.51 -10.30
C PHE A 293 -24.45 11.31 -10.41
N GLN A 294 -23.85 10.56 -9.49
CA GLN A 294 -22.42 10.27 -9.46
C GLN A 294 -22.14 9.02 -8.63
N TRP A 295 -20.92 8.49 -8.66
CA TRP A 295 -20.47 7.43 -7.76
C TRP A 295 -20.76 7.74 -6.30
N TYR A 296 -21.41 6.79 -5.63
CA TYR A 296 -21.88 6.92 -4.26
C TYR A 296 -21.43 5.72 -3.44
N VAL A 297 -20.76 5.98 -2.31
CA VAL A 297 -20.23 4.93 -1.44
C VAL A 297 -21.38 4.33 -0.64
N GLN A 298 -21.72 3.08 -0.96
CA GLN A 298 -22.75 2.31 -0.28
C GLN A 298 -22.25 1.73 1.04
N SER A 299 -21.00 1.28 1.09
CA SER A 299 -20.44 0.65 2.29
C SER A 299 -18.93 0.85 2.41
N VAL A 300 -18.47 0.90 3.65
CA VAL A 300 -17.06 0.95 4.05
C VAL A 300 -16.79 -0.16 5.05
N SER A 301 -15.72 -0.92 4.84
CA SER A 301 -15.30 -2.01 5.71
C SER A 301 -13.81 -1.93 5.98
N THR A 302 -13.42 -1.83 7.26
CA THR A 302 -12.02 -1.90 7.67
C THR A 302 -11.60 -3.35 7.80
N LEU A 303 -10.62 -3.77 7.01
CA LEU A 303 -10.11 -5.13 6.98
C LEU A 303 -8.98 -5.33 8.01
N SER A 304 -8.08 -4.35 8.12
CA SER A 304 -7.02 -4.34 9.12
C SER A 304 -6.63 -2.92 9.49
N ARG A 305 -6.17 -2.73 10.72
CA ARG A 305 -5.70 -1.44 11.25
C ARG A 305 -4.62 -1.67 12.28
N GLU A 306 -3.43 -1.15 12.02
CA GLU A 306 -2.23 -1.40 12.82
C GLU A 306 -1.60 -0.07 13.23
N ALA A 307 -1.36 0.13 14.53
CA ALA A 307 -0.61 1.28 15.00
C ALA A 307 0.84 1.19 14.51
N ARG A 308 1.34 2.27 13.91
CA ARG A 308 2.71 2.40 13.41
C ARG A 308 3.31 3.67 14.00
N GLY A 309 4.55 3.58 14.50
CA GLY A 309 5.32 4.78 14.86
C GLY A 309 5.86 5.49 13.61
N PRO A 310 6.31 6.75 13.72
CA PRO A 310 6.98 7.42 12.61
C PRO A 310 8.28 6.70 12.26
N LEU A 311 8.30 5.99 11.13
CA LEU A 311 9.44 5.26 10.62
C LEU A 311 10.21 6.15 9.63
N LEU A 312 10.86 7.23 10.11
CA LEU A 312 11.74 8.07 9.27
C LEU A 312 13.22 7.66 9.34
N THR A 313 13.54 6.66 10.16
CA THR A 313 14.91 6.18 10.40
C THR A 313 15.08 4.69 10.11
N SER A 314 14.05 3.99 9.65
CA SER A 314 14.17 2.58 9.29
C SER A 314 14.69 2.43 7.87
N ASP A 315 15.77 1.67 7.71
CA ASP A 315 16.28 1.24 6.42
C ASP A 315 15.69 -0.14 6.10
N VAL A 316 14.67 -0.17 5.24
CA VAL A 316 14.09 -1.41 4.72
C VAL A 316 14.68 -1.65 3.32
N PRO A 317 15.33 -2.81 3.07
CA PRO A 317 15.86 -3.13 1.76
C PRO A 317 14.78 -3.08 0.69
N GLU A 318 15.08 -2.37 -0.41
CA GLU A 318 14.18 -2.28 -1.56
C GLU A 318 14.01 -3.67 -2.21
N MET A 319 12.75 -4.11 -2.33
CA MET A 319 12.42 -5.39 -2.95
C MET A 319 11.91 -5.17 -4.37
N GLY A 320 12.39 -6.00 -5.31
CA GLY A 320 11.86 -6.02 -6.68
C GLY A 320 12.56 -5.11 -7.69
N THR A 321 13.57 -4.33 -7.28
CA THR A 321 14.41 -3.53 -8.21
C THR A 321 14.94 -4.37 -9.37
N ASN A 322 15.40 -5.58 -9.09
CA ASN A 322 15.97 -6.49 -10.09
C ASN A 322 14.93 -7.42 -10.74
N TYR A 323 13.65 -7.32 -10.39
CA TYR A 323 12.61 -8.13 -11.03
C TYR A 323 12.37 -7.68 -12.47
N PRO A 324 11.92 -8.56 -13.37
CA PRO A 324 11.52 -8.18 -14.72
C PRO A 324 10.45 -7.08 -14.71
N THR A 325 10.48 -6.22 -15.72
CA THR A 325 9.43 -5.20 -15.87
C THR A 325 8.12 -5.87 -16.22
N ILE A 326 7.12 -5.61 -15.39
CA ILE A 326 5.76 -6.03 -15.62
C ILE A 326 5.19 -5.05 -16.63
N THR A 327 4.98 -5.55 -17.83
CA THR A 327 4.37 -4.80 -18.93
C THR A 327 2.92 -5.22 -19.08
N GLN A 328 2.06 -4.31 -19.55
CA GLN A 328 0.68 -4.67 -19.84
C GLN A 328 0.63 -5.77 -20.92
N PRO A 329 -0.39 -6.63 -20.89
CA PRO A 329 -0.58 -7.63 -21.93
C PRO A 329 -0.66 -6.98 -23.32
N ASN A 330 -0.06 -7.64 -24.33
CA ASN A 330 -0.04 -7.18 -25.72
C ASN A 330 0.53 -5.76 -25.93
N PHE A 331 1.47 -5.35 -25.08
CA PHE A 331 2.06 -4.00 -25.15
C PHE A 331 2.63 -3.61 -26.52
N PRO A 332 3.34 -4.48 -27.29
CA PRO A 332 3.87 -4.09 -28.60
C PRO A 332 2.78 -3.62 -29.58
N ALA A 333 1.63 -4.32 -29.63
CA ALA A 333 0.54 -3.93 -30.51
C ALA A 333 -0.15 -2.64 -30.04
N VAL A 334 -0.35 -2.47 -28.73
CA VAL A 334 -0.93 -1.24 -28.16
C VAL A 334 -0.03 -0.05 -28.44
N ARG A 335 1.29 -0.21 -28.30
CA ARG A 335 2.28 0.81 -28.62
C ARG A 335 2.22 1.20 -30.10
N ALA A 336 2.21 0.23 -31.01
CA ALA A 336 2.14 0.51 -32.44
C ALA A 336 0.85 1.27 -32.81
N ALA A 337 -0.29 0.88 -32.25
CA ALA A 337 -1.56 1.59 -32.46
C ALA A 337 -1.54 3.01 -31.88
N PHE A 338 -0.93 3.20 -30.71
CA PHE A 338 -0.75 4.52 -30.11
C PHE A 338 0.11 5.43 -30.99
N GLU A 339 1.26 4.93 -31.46
CA GLU A 339 2.16 5.68 -32.35
C GLU A 339 1.47 6.05 -33.67
N GLN A 340 0.70 5.12 -34.25
CA GLN A 340 -0.08 5.39 -35.47
C GLN A 340 -1.12 6.50 -35.27
N ASN A 341 -1.80 6.51 -34.12
CA ASN A 341 -2.83 7.51 -33.81
C ASN A 341 -2.24 8.85 -33.30
N ASN A 342 -0.95 8.89 -32.97
CA ASN A 342 -0.27 10.07 -32.44
C ASN A 342 1.05 10.30 -33.22
N PRO A 343 0.99 10.68 -34.51
CA PRO A 343 2.18 10.75 -35.36
C PRO A 343 3.20 11.81 -34.92
N GLU A 344 2.78 12.81 -34.15
CA GLU A 344 3.67 13.84 -33.58
C GLU A 344 4.36 13.38 -32.27
N PHE A 345 3.98 12.23 -31.71
CA PHE A 345 4.55 11.73 -30.47
C PHE A 345 5.94 11.12 -30.68
N SER A 346 6.86 11.47 -29.78
CA SER A 346 8.23 10.97 -29.76
C SER A 346 8.57 10.35 -28.40
N TRP A 347 8.97 9.08 -28.41
CA TRP A 347 9.44 8.41 -27.18
C TRP A 347 10.69 9.06 -26.60
N GLY A 348 11.59 9.54 -27.46
CA GLY A 348 12.82 10.22 -27.04
C GLY A 348 12.50 11.48 -26.25
N ASP A 349 11.59 12.32 -26.77
CA ASP A 349 11.20 13.58 -26.12
C ASP A 349 10.39 13.32 -24.85
N PHE A 350 9.51 12.32 -24.87
CA PHE A 350 8.75 11.92 -23.68
C PHE A 350 9.67 11.44 -22.56
N GLN A 351 10.65 10.57 -22.86
CA GLN A 351 11.62 10.09 -21.88
C GLN A 351 12.58 11.21 -21.42
N ALA A 352 12.96 12.15 -22.30
CA ALA A 352 13.75 13.32 -21.92
C ALA A 352 12.98 14.21 -20.93
N ARG A 353 11.68 14.44 -21.18
CA ARG A 353 10.79 15.15 -20.26
C ARG A 353 10.66 14.42 -18.93
N ALA A 354 10.45 13.10 -18.94
CA ALA A 354 10.38 12.29 -17.72
C ALA A 354 11.68 12.36 -16.91
N LYS A 355 12.85 12.34 -17.56
CA LYS A 355 14.16 12.54 -16.90
C LYS A 355 14.30 13.92 -16.26
N MET A 356 13.86 14.97 -16.95
CA MET A 356 13.85 16.33 -16.39
C MET A 356 12.97 16.40 -15.14
N ILE A 357 11.74 15.88 -15.23
CA ILE A 357 10.81 15.83 -14.09
C ILE A 357 11.43 15.05 -12.93
N PHE A 358 12.03 13.89 -13.21
CA PHE A 358 12.72 13.10 -12.20
C PHE A 358 13.76 13.91 -11.44
N ASN A 359 14.65 14.60 -12.15
CA ASN A 359 15.68 15.42 -11.52
C ASN A 359 15.09 16.57 -10.69
N GLU A 360 14.03 17.23 -11.18
CA GLU A 360 13.34 18.30 -10.45
C GLU A 360 12.70 17.78 -9.15
N LEU A 361 12.02 16.63 -9.20
CA LEU A 361 11.40 16.01 -8.02
C LEU A 361 12.45 15.60 -6.98
N GLN A 362 13.55 14.95 -7.40
CA GLN A 362 14.62 14.58 -6.46
C GLN A 362 15.31 15.82 -5.86
N THR A 363 15.45 16.90 -6.63
CA THR A 363 16.00 18.17 -6.14
C THR A 363 15.06 18.84 -5.14
N ALA A 364 13.76 18.91 -5.47
CA ALA A 364 12.74 19.46 -4.59
C ALA A 364 12.70 18.71 -3.25
N TRP A 365 12.73 17.38 -3.31
CA TRP A 365 12.77 16.51 -2.14
C TRP A 365 14.04 16.76 -1.29
N SER A 366 15.22 16.69 -1.91
CA SER A 366 16.51 16.84 -1.22
C SER A 366 16.76 18.24 -0.63
N THR A 367 16.04 19.25 -1.12
CA THR A 367 16.11 20.63 -0.62
C THR A 367 14.94 21.00 0.30
N LEU A 368 14.00 20.08 0.54
CA LEU A 368 12.74 20.31 1.27
C LEU A 368 11.88 21.45 0.67
N LYS A 369 12.13 21.81 -0.59
CA LYS A 369 11.42 22.86 -1.36
C LYS A 369 10.36 22.24 -2.26
N TRP A 370 9.37 21.61 -1.62
CA TRP A 370 8.39 20.78 -2.32
C TRP A 370 7.48 21.57 -3.27
N GLU A 371 7.36 22.89 -3.11
CA GLU A 371 6.63 23.77 -4.02
C GLU A 371 7.10 23.63 -5.49
N ARG A 372 8.36 23.25 -5.72
CA ARG A 372 8.92 22.99 -7.05
C ARG A 372 8.30 21.79 -7.76
N ALA A 373 7.80 20.81 -7.01
CA ALA A 373 7.18 19.60 -7.55
C ALA A 373 5.78 19.85 -8.13
N ARG A 374 5.15 20.99 -7.76
CA ARG A 374 3.74 21.26 -8.05
C ARG A 374 3.34 21.14 -9.53
N PRO A 375 4.14 21.60 -10.52
CA PRO A 375 3.77 21.47 -11.93
C PRO A 375 3.81 20.04 -12.47
N PHE A 376 4.38 19.09 -11.73
CA PHE A 376 4.74 17.77 -12.24
C PHE A 376 3.93 16.62 -11.62
N GLU A 377 3.21 16.88 -10.54
CA GLU A 377 2.41 15.88 -9.84
C GLU A 377 0.93 16.26 -9.81
N THR A 378 0.07 15.24 -9.81
CA THR A 378 -1.35 15.41 -9.49
C THR A 378 -1.51 15.84 -8.03
N ASP A 379 -2.65 16.46 -7.70
CA ASP A 379 -2.90 16.96 -6.34
C ASP A 379 -2.70 15.89 -5.27
N ASN A 380 -3.18 14.69 -5.55
CA ASN A 380 -3.07 13.60 -4.60
C ASN A 380 -1.62 13.17 -4.31
N ILE A 381 -0.81 12.95 -5.37
CA ILE A 381 0.60 12.57 -5.21
C ILE A 381 1.36 13.70 -4.52
N PHE A 382 1.07 14.95 -4.89
CA PHE A 382 1.68 16.13 -4.28
C PHE A 382 1.43 16.22 -2.79
N GLN A 383 0.17 16.04 -2.34
CA GLN A 383 -0.17 16.08 -0.90
C GLN A 383 0.47 14.91 -0.14
N MET A 384 0.50 13.71 -0.75
CA MET A 384 1.17 12.55 -0.16
C MET A 384 2.66 12.84 0.10
N HIS A 385 3.39 13.30 -0.90
CA HIS A 385 4.81 13.61 -0.76
C HIS A 385 5.05 14.80 0.19
N ARG A 386 4.18 15.81 0.15
CA ARG A 386 4.24 16.97 1.05
C ARG A 386 4.19 16.57 2.53
N TYR A 387 3.36 15.60 2.91
CA TYR A 387 3.32 15.11 4.29
C TYR A 387 4.70 14.63 4.78
N TRP A 388 5.44 13.90 3.94
CA TRP A 388 6.76 13.40 4.29
C TRP A 388 7.79 14.52 4.41
N ILE A 389 7.72 15.51 3.52
CA ILE A 389 8.55 16.72 3.61
C ILE A 389 8.28 17.47 4.92
N GLU A 390 7.02 17.66 5.28
CA GLU A 390 6.63 18.28 6.56
C GLU A 390 7.06 17.44 7.78
N ALA A 391 7.05 16.11 7.65
CA ALA A 391 7.55 15.21 8.69
C ALA A 391 9.07 15.34 8.87
N TYR A 392 9.84 15.41 7.78
CA TYR A 392 11.27 15.69 7.81
C TYR A 392 11.57 17.04 8.48
N GLN A 393 10.87 18.09 8.06
CA GLN A 393 11.00 19.44 8.64
C GLN A 393 10.72 19.44 10.15
N ARG A 394 9.61 18.83 10.59
CA ARG A 394 9.24 18.76 12.02
C ARG A 394 10.27 18.03 12.88
N GLN A 395 10.94 17.03 12.33
CA GLN A 395 11.95 16.24 13.05
C GLN A 395 13.37 16.83 12.92
N GLY A 396 13.55 17.96 12.22
CA GLY A 396 14.87 18.52 11.95
C GLY A 396 15.73 17.59 11.10
N LEU A 397 15.10 16.80 10.23
CA LEU A 397 15.72 15.84 9.35
C LEU A 397 15.60 16.30 7.90
N ARG A 398 16.49 15.79 7.05
CA ARG A 398 16.44 15.99 5.60
C ARG A 398 16.93 14.72 4.91
N ASN A 399 16.10 14.14 4.07
CA ASN A 399 16.56 13.11 3.13
C ASN A 399 17.29 13.79 1.95
N ALA A 400 18.42 13.23 1.55
CA ALA A 400 19.26 13.73 0.48
C ALA A 400 19.50 12.59 -0.53
N LEU A 401 19.32 12.92 -1.81
CA LEU A 401 19.63 12.06 -2.94
C LEU A 401 20.76 12.67 -3.75
N ASP A 402 21.98 12.26 -3.44
CA ASP A 402 23.18 12.78 -4.07
C ASP A 402 23.61 11.90 -5.24
N GLN A 403 24.13 12.53 -6.29
CA GLN A 403 24.58 11.87 -7.53
C GLN A 403 23.53 10.92 -8.14
N CYS A 404 22.26 11.32 -8.03
CA CYS A 404 21.15 10.55 -8.56
C CYS A 404 21.14 10.56 -10.10
N GLN A 405 21.05 9.38 -10.71
CA GLN A 405 20.96 9.23 -12.15
C GLN A 405 20.00 8.11 -12.55
N ILE A 406 19.29 8.34 -13.65
CA ILE A 406 18.48 7.30 -14.31
C ILE A 406 19.40 6.40 -15.13
N THR A 407 19.34 5.10 -14.89
CA THR A 407 20.09 4.06 -15.62
C THR A 407 19.30 3.43 -16.75
N ALA A 408 17.96 3.35 -16.61
CA ALA A 408 17.08 2.88 -17.67
C ALA A 408 15.65 3.43 -17.50
N MET A 409 14.92 3.57 -18.61
CA MET A 409 13.48 3.83 -18.61
C MET A 409 12.80 2.89 -19.58
N GLN A 410 11.81 2.14 -19.09
CA GLN A 410 11.11 1.13 -19.86
C GLN A 410 9.60 1.42 -19.87
N PRO A 411 8.99 1.68 -21.05
CA PRO A 411 7.55 1.78 -21.16
C PRO A 411 6.89 0.47 -20.73
N ALA A 412 5.93 0.56 -19.81
CA ALA A 412 5.26 -0.58 -19.20
C ALA A 412 3.77 -0.66 -19.56
N LYS A 413 3.11 0.49 -19.72
CA LYS A 413 1.66 0.57 -19.94
C LYS A 413 1.34 1.81 -20.79
N ILE A 414 0.39 1.68 -21.70
CA ILE A 414 -0.25 2.81 -22.38
C ILE A 414 -1.75 2.63 -22.21
N LYS A 415 -2.40 3.65 -21.70
CA LYS A 415 -3.83 3.68 -21.49
C LYS A 415 -4.40 4.92 -22.15
N VAL A 416 -5.41 4.70 -22.98
CA VAL A 416 -6.15 5.74 -23.67
C VAL A 416 -7.58 5.68 -23.18
N ASP A 417 -8.10 6.79 -22.70
CA ASP A 417 -9.52 6.95 -22.39
C ASP A 417 -10.09 8.22 -23.04
N ALA A 418 -11.30 8.60 -22.63
CA ALA A 418 -12.05 9.70 -23.24
C ALA A 418 -11.30 11.05 -23.22
N PHE A 419 -10.44 11.27 -22.22
CA PHE A 419 -9.80 12.57 -21.99
C PHE A 419 -8.28 12.50 -21.95
N TYR A 420 -7.70 11.33 -21.67
CA TYR A 420 -6.27 11.21 -21.42
C TYR A 420 -5.60 10.08 -22.19
N ASN A 421 -4.37 10.35 -22.61
CA ASN A 421 -3.36 9.36 -22.94
C ASN A 421 -2.37 9.29 -21.76
N ALA A 422 -2.35 8.16 -21.05
CA ALA A 422 -1.45 7.93 -19.93
C ALA A 422 -0.42 6.84 -20.26
N ILE A 423 0.84 7.11 -19.93
CA ILE A 423 1.97 6.23 -20.24
C ILE A 423 2.71 5.92 -18.95
N THR A 424 2.69 4.66 -18.52
CA THR A 424 3.48 4.23 -17.37
C THR A 424 4.89 3.88 -17.82
N LEU A 425 5.90 4.51 -17.21
CA LEU A 425 7.31 4.16 -17.34
C LEU A 425 7.79 3.45 -16.08
N ARG A 426 8.53 2.36 -16.25
CA ARG A 426 9.43 1.89 -15.18
C ARG A 426 10.76 2.60 -15.29
N ILE A 427 11.10 3.39 -14.29
CA ILE A 427 12.35 4.15 -14.19
C ILE A 427 13.28 3.38 -13.26
N PHE A 428 14.49 3.09 -13.72
CA PHE A 428 15.58 2.55 -12.92
C PHE A 428 16.56 3.67 -12.63
N ALA A 429 16.93 3.82 -11.37
CA ALA A 429 17.84 4.87 -10.93
C ALA A 429 18.84 4.35 -9.91
N GLU A 430 19.93 5.09 -9.77
CA GLU A 430 20.93 4.86 -8.73
C GLU A 430 21.46 6.18 -8.19
N GLY A 431 21.93 6.18 -6.95
CA GLY A 431 22.39 7.36 -6.24
C GLY A 431 22.67 7.08 -4.76
N TYR A 432 23.19 8.07 -4.06
CA TYR A 432 23.37 8.01 -2.61
C TYR A 432 22.12 8.53 -1.92
N ASP A 433 21.44 7.65 -1.18
CA ASP A 433 20.22 7.96 -0.46
C ASP A 433 20.48 7.87 1.05
N TYR A 434 20.36 9.00 1.72
CA TYR A 434 20.60 9.09 3.15
C TYR A 434 19.83 10.24 3.79
N THR A 435 19.56 10.09 5.09
CA THR A 435 18.91 11.11 5.89
C THR A 435 19.93 11.75 6.82
N VAL A 436 19.98 13.07 6.83
CA VAL A 436 20.82 13.85 7.75
C VAL A 436 19.98 14.59 8.79
N ASN A 437 20.55 14.74 9.98
CA ASN A 437 20.01 15.65 11.00
C ASN A 437 20.50 17.10 10.77
N GLN A 438 20.03 18.04 11.59
CA GLN A 438 20.47 19.45 11.54
C GLN A 438 21.98 19.64 11.72
N GLY A 439 22.66 18.71 12.42
CA GLY A 439 24.10 18.71 12.60
C GLY A 439 24.89 18.13 11.41
N GLY A 440 24.21 17.74 10.33
CA GLY A 440 24.82 17.15 9.14
C GLY A 440 25.26 15.69 9.31
N GLN A 441 24.93 15.05 10.44
CA GLN A 441 25.25 13.65 10.67
C GLN A 441 24.23 12.78 9.93
N VAL A 442 24.73 11.73 9.26
CA VAL A 442 23.89 10.72 8.62
C VAL A 442 23.25 9.85 9.71
N VAL A 443 21.92 9.84 9.75
CA VAL A 443 21.12 9.09 10.75
C VAL A 443 20.39 7.90 10.16
N ALA A 444 20.26 7.82 8.83
CA ALA A 444 19.71 6.67 8.11
C ALA A 444 20.23 6.64 6.66
N GLY A 445 20.18 5.47 6.03
CA GLY A 445 20.70 5.26 4.66
C GLY A 445 22.22 5.33 4.59
N SER A 446 22.75 5.61 3.40
CA SER A 446 24.20 5.66 3.17
C SER A 446 24.61 6.72 2.15
N ASN A 447 25.56 7.57 2.55
CA ASN A 447 26.26 8.50 1.64
C ASN A 447 27.55 7.90 1.04
N ARG A 448 27.76 6.59 1.19
CA ARG A 448 28.96 5.88 0.69
C ARG A 448 28.61 4.67 -0.17
N ASN A 449 27.50 4.01 0.14
CA ASN A 449 27.03 2.87 -0.62
C ASN A 449 26.04 3.35 -1.67
N LEU A 450 26.37 3.09 -2.94
CA LEU A 450 25.47 3.40 -4.04
C LEU A 450 24.21 2.53 -3.92
N ARG A 451 23.05 3.18 -3.86
CA ARG A 451 21.76 2.51 -3.86
C ARG A 451 21.22 2.44 -5.28
N LYS A 452 20.60 1.33 -5.65
CA LYS A 452 19.86 1.15 -6.91
C LYS A 452 18.40 0.88 -6.58
N TRP A 453 17.49 1.50 -7.33
CA TRP A 453 16.05 1.29 -7.17
C TRP A 453 15.33 1.36 -8.52
N SER A 454 14.08 0.92 -8.53
CA SER A 454 13.20 1.08 -9.69
C SER A 454 11.78 1.43 -9.28
N GLU A 455 11.10 2.28 -10.05
CA GLU A 455 9.75 2.76 -9.75
C GLU A 455 8.88 2.77 -11.02
N TYR A 456 7.57 2.62 -10.88
CA TYR A 456 6.61 2.81 -11.96
C TYR A 456 5.95 4.18 -11.83
N TRP A 457 6.15 5.05 -12.82
CA TRP A 457 5.58 6.39 -12.89
C TRP A 457 4.49 6.41 -13.96
N LEU A 458 3.29 6.88 -13.59
CA LEU A 458 2.14 7.01 -14.50
C LEU A 458 2.07 8.43 -15.10
#